data_AF-B4DGC3-F1
#
_entry.id   AF-B4DGC3-F1
#
_cell.length_a   1.000
_cell.length_b   1.000
_cell.length_c   1.000
_cell.angle_alpha   90.00
_cell.angle_beta   90.00
_cell.angle_gamma   90.00
#
_symmetry.space_group_name_H-M   'P 1'
#
loop_
_entity.id
_entity.type
_entity.pdbx_description
1 polymer ?
#
loop_
_entity_poly.entity_id
_entity_poly.type
_entity_poly.pdbx_seq_one_letter_code
_entity_poly.pdbx_strand_id
1 'polypeptide(L)'
;MVMLLLLLSALAGLFGAAEGQAFHLGKCPNPPVQENFDVNKYLGRWYEIEKIPTTFENGRCIQANYSLMENGKIKVLNQELRADGTVNQIEGEATPVNLTEPAKLEVKFSWCKYPLFPGGFRDRKYAN
;
A
#
# COMPACT_ATOMS: atom_id res chain seq x y z
N MET A 1 45.52 -2.14 24.10
CA MET A 1 44.34 -2.79 24.71
C MET A 1 43.18 -1.81 24.92
N VAL A 2 43.38 -0.67 25.59
CA VAL A 2 42.34 0.37 25.80
C VAL A 2 41.79 0.96 24.50
N MET A 3 42.65 1.22 23.50
CA MET A 3 42.25 1.78 22.21
C MET A 3 41.36 0.83 21.38
N LEU A 4 41.52 -0.48 21.54
CA LEU A 4 40.69 -1.49 20.86
C LEU A 4 39.28 -1.56 21.48
N LEU A 5 39.19 -1.39 22.81
CA LEU A 5 37.92 -1.35 23.54
C LEU A 5 37.11 -0.08 23.21
N LEU A 6 37.79 1.06 23.00
CA LEU A 6 37.15 2.31 22.56
C LEU A 6 36.64 2.23 21.11
N LEU A 7 37.37 1.55 20.23
CA LEU A 7 36.93 1.32 18.84
C LEU A 7 35.72 0.38 18.75
N LEU A 8 35.68 -0.68 19.56
CA LEU A 8 34.54 -1.62 19.61
C LEU A 8 33.27 -0.97 20.16
N SER A 9 33.39 -0.11 21.17
CA SER A 9 32.25 0.64 21.71
C SER A 9 31.74 1.72 20.75
N ALA A 10 32.63 2.38 19.99
CA ALA A 10 32.24 3.29 18.91
C ALA A 10 31.55 2.56 17.74
N LEU A 11 31.99 1.34 17.39
CA LEU A 11 31.34 0.54 16.34
C LEU A 11 29.94 0.05 16.74
N ALA A 12 29.74 -0.30 18.02
CA ALA A 12 28.44 -0.74 18.53
C ALA A 12 27.38 0.38 18.54
N GLY A 13 27.80 1.64 18.70
CA GLY A 13 26.91 2.82 18.65
C GLY A 13 26.38 3.16 17.26
N LEU A 14 26.91 2.54 16.20
CA LEU A 14 26.46 2.72 14.81
C LEU A 14 25.29 1.80 14.42
N PHE A 15 24.87 0.88 15.29
CA PHE A 15 23.62 0.12 15.12
C PHE A 15 22.43 0.98 15.57
N GLY A 16 22.08 1.98 14.77
CA GLY A 16 20.75 2.57 14.86
C GLY A 16 19.71 1.50 14.50
N ALA A 17 18.73 1.27 15.37
CA ALA A 17 17.58 0.45 15.02
C ALA A 17 16.80 1.19 13.92
N ALA A 18 17.04 0.82 12.67
CA ALA A 18 16.16 1.21 11.58
C ALA A 18 14.85 0.43 11.78
N GLU A 19 13.75 1.14 12.06
CA GLU A 19 12.41 0.56 11.98
C GLU A 19 12.10 0.29 10.50
N GLY A 20 12.51 -0.88 10.03
CA GLY A 20 12.14 -1.41 8.72
C GLY A 20 10.75 -2.03 8.74
N GLN A 21 10.27 -2.44 7.56
CA GLN A 21 9.00 -3.17 7.42
C GLN A 21 8.89 -4.29 8.47
N ALA A 22 7.84 -4.23 9.29
CA ALA A 22 7.63 -5.22 10.33
C ALA A 22 7.05 -6.50 9.71
N PHE A 23 7.94 -7.39 9.26
CA PHE A 23 7.55 -8.75 8.92
C PHE A 23 7.20 -9.49 10.21
N HIS A 24 5.93 -9.81 10.38
CA HIS A 24 5.44 -10.54 11.53
C HIS A 24 5.27 -12.02 11.21
N LEU A 25 5.66 -12.89 12.16
CA LEU A 25 5.38 -14.31 12.10
C LEU A 25 3.93 -14.59 12.53
N GLY A 26 3.30 -15.58 11.91
CA GLY A 26 1.94 -16.03 12.26
C GLY A 26 0.88 -15.58 11.27
N LYS A 27 -0.39 -15.58 11.72
CA LYS A 27 -1.53 -15.16 10.89
C LYS A 27 -1.59 -13.63 10.80
N CYS A 28 -2.14 -13.11 9.70
CA CYS A 28 -2.40 -11.68 9.59
C CYS A 28 -3.41 -11.23 10.66
N PRO A 29 -3.24 -10.03 11.24
CA PRO A 29 -4.23 -9.44 12.14
C PRO A 29 -5.56 -9.20 11.41
N ASN A 30 -6.66 -9.20 12.15
CA ASN A 30 -8.00 -8.85 11.66
C ASN A 30 -8.53 -7.64 12.45
N PRO A 31 -8.10 -6.41 12.09
CA PRO A 31 -8.56 -5.20 12.77
C PRO A 31 -10.06 -4.95 12.52
N PRO A 32 -10.74 -4.22 13.41
CA PRO A 32 -12.09 -3.71 13.13
C PRO A 32 -12.05 -2.75 11.95
N VAL A 33 -13.19 -2.57 11.30
CA VAL A 33 -13.37 -1.66 10.15
C VAL A 33 -14.38 -0.57 10.47
N GLN A 34 -14.42 0.49 9.66
CA GLN A 34 -15.39 1.56 9.82
C GLN A 34 -16.83 1.01 9.82
N GLU A 35 -17.56 1.33 10.88
CA GLU A 35 -18.99 1.03 10.97
C GLU A 35 -19.79 1.93 10.02
N ASN A 36 -20.89 1.39 9.46
CA ASN A 36 -21.78 2.11 8.54
C ASN A 36 -21.05 2.75 7.34
N PHE A 37 -20.04 2.04 6.82
CA PHE A 37 -19.27 2.50 5.67
C PHE A 37 -20.16 2.75 4.44
N ASP A 38 -20.11 3.98 3.93
CA ASP A 38 -20.81 4.42 2.73
C ASP A 38 -19.80 4.60 1.60
N VAL A 39 -19.82 3.67 0.64
CA VAL A 39 -18.92 3.68 -0.52
C VAL A 39 -19.01 4.98 -1.32
N ASN A 40 -20.18 5.63 -1.37
CA ASN A 40 -20.36 6.84 -2.18
C ASN A 40 -19.54 8.01 -1.62
N LYS A 41 -19.34 8.05 -0.30
CA LYS A 41 -18.49 9.05 0.37
C LYS A 41 -17.00 8.72 0.25
N TYR A 42 -16.67 7.48 -0.07
CA TYR A 42 -15.30 7.02 -0.28
C TYR A 42 -14.78 7.31 -1.70
N LEU A 43 -15.68 7.51 -2.66
CA LEU A 43 -15.33 7.87 -4.04
C LEU A 43 -14.63 9.23 -4.11
N GLY A 44 -13.82 9.41 -5.15
CA GLY A 44 -13.05 10.62 -5.40
C GLY A 44 -11.56 10.42 -5.17
N ARG A 45 -10.86 11.53 -4.95
CA ARG A 45 -9.40 11.57 -4.89
C ARG A 45 -8.90 11.52 -3.45
N TRP A 46 -7.98 10.61 -3.21
CA TRP A 46 -7.23 10.47 -1.97
C TRP A 46 -5.74 10.70 -2.23
N TYR A 47 -5.07 11.32 -1.27
CA TYR A 47 -3.63 11.51 -1.29
C TYR A 47 -3.00 10.60 -0.24
N GLU A 48 -1.92 9.93 -0.62
CA GLU A 48 -1.18 9.11 0.33
C GLU A 48 -0.28 10.03 1.17
N ILE A 49 -0.58 10.11 2.47
CA ILE A 49 0.16 10.94 3.41
C ILE A 49 1.32 10.15 4.02
N GLU A 50 1.05 8.92 4.47
CA GLU A 50 2.03 7.99 5.02
C GLU A 50 1.70 6.56 4.56
N LYS A 51 2.74 5.73 4.45
CA LYS A 51 2.61 4.32 4.12
C LYS A 51 3.70 3.49 4.74
N ILE A 52 3.42 2.19 4.85
CA ILE A 52 4.48 1.19 4.98
C ILE A 52 5.18 1.11 3.62
N PRO A 53 6.51 1.26 3.53
CA PRO A 53 7.22 1.22 2.25
C PRO A 53 6.90 -0.04 1.46
N THR A 54 6.79 0.05 0.13
CA THR A 54 6.56 -1.09 -0.77
C THR A 54 7.54 -1.01 -1.95
N THR A 55 7.80 -2.13 -2.62
CA THR A 55 8.81 -2.18 -3.70
C THR A 55 8.29 -1.64 -5.03
N PHE A 56 6.97 -1.61 -5.22
CA PHE A 56 6.33 -1.22 -6.48
C PHE A 56 6.00 0.27 -6.58
N GLU A 57 6.16 1.03 -5.49
CA GLU A 57 5.83 2.44 -5.42
C GLU A 57 7.03 3.23 -4.88
N ASN A 58 7.71 3.94 -5.79
CA ASN A 58 8.98 4.62 -5.51
C ASN A 58 8.93 6.13 -5.82
N GLY A 59 7.78 6.63 -6.27
CA GLY A 59 7.56 8.02 -6.60
C GLY A 59 7.13 8.88 -5.41
N ARG A 60 6.75 10.12 -5.73
CA ARG A 60 6.21 11.11 -4.79
C ARG A 60 4.86 11.63 -5.28
N CYS A 61 4.18 12.43 -4.45
CA CYS A 61 2.87 13.02 -4.78
C CYS A 61 1.84 11.94 -5.17
N ILE A 62 1.81 10.86 -4.39
CA ILE A 62 1.00 9.68 -4.69
C ILE A 62 -0.47 10.02 -4.42
N GLN A 63 -1.31 9.68 -5.40
CA GLN A 63 -2.75 9.87 -5.32
C GLN A 63 -3.49 8.66 -5.87
N ALA A 64 -4.66 8.40 -5.29
CA ALA A 64 -5.58 7.35 -5.67
C ALA A 64 -6.93 7.99 -6.02
N ASN A 65 -7.46 7.73 -7.21
CA ASN A 65 -8.81 8.16 -7.58
C ASN A 65 -9.75 6.96 -7.67
N TYR A 66 -10.81 6.99 -6.87
CA TYR A 66 -11.83 5.96 -6.79
C TYR A 66 -13.08 6.42 -7.54
N SER A 67 -13.57 5.58 -8.45
CA SER A 67 -14.75 5.88 -9.26
C SER A 67 -15.65 4.66 -9.38
N LEU A 68 -16.96 4.87 -9.40
CA LEU A 68 -17.92 3.77 -9.56
C LEU A 68 -18.01 3.35 -11.02
N MET A 69 -17.99 2.04 -11.27
CA MET A 69 -18.20 1.45 -12.59
C MET A 69 -19.66 1.02 -12.76
N GLU A 70 -20.11 0.88 -14.01
CA GLU A 70 -21.48 0.44 -14.34
C GLU A 70 -21.84 -0.94 -13.75
N ASN A 71 -20.83 -1.80 -13.56
CA ASN A 71 -20.99 -3.13 -12.96
C ASN A 71 -21.02 -3.12 -11.42
N GLY A 72 -21.06 -1.93 -10.79
CA GLY A 72 -21.10 -1.76 -9.33
C GLY A 72 -19.75 -1.94 -8.62
N LYS A 73 -18.67 -2.23 -9.36
CA LYS A 73 -17.31 -2.25 -8.81
C LYS A 73 -16.72 -0.85 -8.73
N ILE A 74 -15.62 -0.71 -8.00
CA ILE A 74 -14.90 0.55 -7.88
C ILE A 74 -13.64 0.47 -8.74
N LYS A 75 -13.50 1.36 -9.73
CA LYS A 75 -12.23 1.56 -10.45
C LYS A 75 -11.28 2.35 -9.56
N VAL A 76 -10.05 1.88 -9.45
CA VAL A 76 -8.95 2.53 -8.71
C VAL A 76 -7.88 2.94 -9.71
N LEU A 77 -7.55 4.23 -9.73
CA LEU A 77 -6.42 4.76 -10.50
C LEU A 77 -5.39 5.34 -9.53
N ASN A 78 -4.27 4.64 -9.36
CA ASN A 78 -3.13 5.14 -8.59
C ASN A 78 -2.15 5.85 -9.52
N GLN A 79 -1.63 6.99 -9.09
CA GLN A 79 -0.63 7.77 -9.81
C GLN A 79 0.48 8.25 -8.88
N GLU A 80 1.70 8.23 -9.37
CA GLU A 80 2.89 8.76 -8.69
C GLU A 80 3.74 9.60 -9.66
N LEU A 81 4.45 10.59 -9.14
CA LEU A 81 5.45 11.36 -9.87
C LEU A 81 6.84 10.76 -9.62
N ARG A 82 7.53 10.35 -10.68
CA ARG A 82 8.89 9.82 -10.61
C ARG A 82 9.92 10.95 -10.54
N ALA A 83 11.15 10.57 -10.17
CA ALA A 83 12.27 11.50 -10.07
C ALA A 83 12.64 12.17 -11.41
N ASP A 84 12.40 11.48 -12.53
CA ASP A 84 12.59 11.99 -13.90
C ASP A 84 11.45 12.94 -14.37
N GLY A 85 10.47 13.21 -13.51
CA GLY A 85 9.31 14.05 -13.81
C GLY A 85 8.19 13.33 -14.56
N THR A 86 8.34 12.04 -14.88
CA THR A 86 7.28 11.26 -15.51
C THR A 86 6.22 10.84 -14.49
N VAL A 87 4.97 10.72 -14.95
CA VAL A 87 3.87 10.18 -14.14
C VAL A 87 3.78 8.69 -14.41
N ASN A 88 3.93 7.89 -13.36
CA ASN A 88 3.64 6.47 -13.39
C ASN A 88 2.22 6.24 -12.85
N GLN A 89 1.47 5.36 -13.49
CA GLN A 89 0.09 5.09 -13.10
C GLN A 89 -0.27 3.62 -13.26
N ILE A 90 -1.16 3.16 -12.39
CA ILE A 90 -1.69 1.80 -12.43
C ILE A 90 -3.20 1.81 -12.20
N GLU A 91 -3.91 1.06 -13.03
CA GLU A 91 -5.35 0.87 -12.91
C GLU A 91 -5.66 -0.48 -12.27
N GLY A 92 -6.68 -0.48 -11.43
CA GLY A 92 -7.18 -1.66 -10.74
C GLY A 92 -8.67 -1.59 -10.47
N GLU A 93 -9.19 -2.67 -9.91
CA GLU A 93 -10.58 -2.81 -9.50
C GLU A 93 -10.64 -3.16 -8.02
N ALA A 94 -11.50 -2.49 -7.27
CA ALA A 94 -11.83 -2.80 -5.88
C ALA A 94 -13.26 -3.32 -5.76
N THR A 95 -13.42 -4.39 -4.97
CA THR A 95 -14.70 -5.04 -4.71
C THR A 95 -14.85 -5.38 -3.23
N PRO A 96 -16.02 -5.16 -2.61
CA PRO A 96 -16.28 -5.65 -1.26
C PRO A 96 -16.08 -7.16 -1.16
N VAL A 97 -15.38 -7.62 -0.12
CA VAL A 97 -15.15 -9.06 0.11
C VAL A 97 -16.46 -9.74 0.51
N ASN A 98 -17.31 -9.06 1.28
CA ASN A 98 -18.63 -9.53 1.69
C ASN A 98 -19.57 -8.33 1.82
N LEU A 99 -20.86 -8.53 1.52
CA LEU A 99 -21.92 -7.54 1.68
C LEU A 99 -22.15 -7.15 3.16
N THR A 100 -21.80 -8.03 4.10
CA THR A 100 -21.94 -7.74 5.55
C THR A 100 -20.83 -6.85 6.10
N GLU A 101 -19.69 -6.73 5.41
CA GLU A 101 -18.56 -5.90 5.82
C GLU A 101 -18.05 -5.07 4.63
N PRO A 102 -18.84 -4.07 4.16
CA PRO A 102 -18.55 -3.35 2.92
C PRO A 102 -17.25 -2.51 2.97
N ALA A 103 -16.75 -2.22 4.17
CA ALA A 103 -15.47 -1.55 4.39
C ALA A 103 -14.23 -2.41 4.11
N LYS A 104 -14.40 -3.74 3.91
CA LYS A 104 -13.31 -4.65 3.51
C LYS A 104 -13.34 -4.84 2.00
N LEU A 105 -12.37 -4.24 1.32
CA LEU A 105 -12.25 -4.27 -0.13
C LEU A 105 -11.10 -5.17 -0.56
N GLU A 106 -11.33 -6.07 -1.51
CA GLU A 106 -10.26 -6.73 -2.29
C GLU A 106 -9.95 -5.83 -3.49
N VAL A 107 -8.71 -5.39 -3.61
CA VAL A 107 -8.22 -4.56 -4.72
C VAL A 107 -7.32 -5.40 -5.60
N LYS A 108 -7.56 -5.38 -6.92
CA LYS A 108 -6.81 -6.12 -7.92
C LYS A 108 -6.21 -5.15 -8.92
N PHE A 109 -4.89 -5.16 -9.04
CA PHE A 109 -4.18 -4.40 -10.06
C PHE A 109 -3.68 -5.34 -11.15
N SER A 110 -4.02 -5.01 -12.39
CA SER A 110 -3.58 -5.77 -13.56
C SER A 110 -2.19 -5.29 -13.96
N TRP A 111 -1.14 -6.00 -13.52
CA TRP A 111 0.25 -5.78 -13.93
C TRP A 111 0.52 -6.26 -15.37
N CYS A 112 -0.45 -6.15 -16.28
CA CYS A 112 -0.26 -6.67 -17.65
C CYS A 112 0.48 -5.64 -18.52
N LYS A 113 1.79 -5.49 -18.26
CA LYS A 113 2.79 -5.09 -19.27
C LYS A 113 3.96 -6.06 -19.39
N TYR A 114 4.06 -7.09 -18.54
CA TYR A 114 5.12 -8.10 -18.63
C TYR A 114 4.52 -9.51 -18.63
N PRO A 115 4.62 -10.27 -19.73
CA PRO A 115 3.98 -11.58 -19.90
C PRO A 115 4.61 -12.73 -19.09
N LEU A 116 5.63 -12.46 -18.26
CA LEU A 116 6.41 -13.51 -17.57
C LEU A 116 5.92 -13.84 -16.15
N PHE A 117 4.91 -13.13 -15.61
CA PHE A 117 4.30 -13.46 -14.32
C PHE A 117 2.76 -13.29 -14.40
N PRO A 118 2.00 -14.36 -14.66
CA PRO A 118 0.53 -14.31 -14.70
C PRO A 118 -0.01 -14.29 -13.27
N GLY A 119 0.10 -13.14 -12.61
CA GLY A 119 -0.40 -12.94 -11.25
C GLY A 119 -0.67 -11.47 -11.01
N GLY A 120 -1.92 -11.03 -11.18
CA GLY A 120 -2.31 -9.69 -10.76
C GLY A 120 -2.05 -9.50 -9.26
N PHE A 121 -1.65 -8.29 -8.87
CA PHE A 121 -1.43 -7.96 -7.46
C PHE A 121 -2.79 -7.84 -6.78
N ARG A 122 -2.99 -8.57 -5.68
CA ARG A 122 -4.20 -8.50 -4.86
C ARG A 122 -3.87 -7.96 -3.48
N ASP A 123 -4.58 -6.94 -3.06
CA ASP A 123 -4.45 -6.32 -1.73
C ASP A 123 -5.81 -6.28 -1.03
N ARG A 124 -5.82 -6.33 0.31
CA ARG A 124 -7.02 -6.08 1.10
C ARG A 124 -6.92 -4.71 1.74
N LYS A 125 -7.83 -3.81 1.36
CA LYS A 125 -7.98 -2.50 1.99
C LYS A 125 -9.11 -2.53 3.00
N TYR A 126 -8.83 -1.97 4.16
CA TYR A 126 -9.79 -1.73 5.23
C TYR A 126 -10.05 -0.24 5.27
N ALA A 127 -11.25 0.17 4.87
CA ALA A 127 -11.66 1.56 4.98
C ALA A 127 -11.91 1.88 6.47
N ASN A 128 -11.28 2.96 6.92
CA ASN A 128 -11.44 3.57 8.24
C ASN A 128 -11.93 5.00 8.06
#